data_AF-A0A0Q5PKG6-F1
#
_entry.id   AF-A0A0Q5PKG6-F1
#
_cell.length_a   1.000
_cell.length_b   1.000
_cell.length_c   1.000
_cell.angle_alpha   90.00
_cell.angle_beta   90.00
_cell.angle_gamma   90.00
#
_symmetry.space_group_name_H-M   'P 1'
#
loop_
_entity.id
_entity.type
_entity.pdbx_description
1 polymer ?
#
loop_
_entity_poly.entity_id
_entity_poly.type
_entity_poly.pdbx_seq_one_letter_code
_entity_poly.pdbx_strand_id
1 'polypeptide(L)'
;MIRHLFTVIAVLAALVTAAGPAAAQTGQFDLVGPTLRVSVRHGSVTLPLSQVPNLTAGDRIRVAVDLPPEQGAHYLMVLAFLRGATNPPPKDWLTQAETWQPKKAIIDTVVPKGAEQALVFLVPDIGGAIGAVTAAVRDRPGAFVRASQELNQAMLDRARLAAFLDGIHRYDATRIAEVSPQLAQSLAVKLDTNCLLRQADTQAACLTQSSNAVVLADSQTSSIAETLAGAPVDLALQLSATPQGGYGYYSPYIGVVRDLARIFGAFQSAQLQFIPALSEQRSGATDLLLNAVPSFRRPQSVLVVALPPVSAPKLPPLQPATNAALCLYRPGVVLPVSGAPLVFATDYPRGMALRVRKAGGASIDLPVAVDAAKGGYVLAGSAPPDVDTAAPGVLHGIWGFTPFDGPAFALGDKAACTEKVAPPRPQASLVAKSVERAASPGPMPLRLEGADLIAQDARLTFSLRTAGRFSPGDTVEIAAADDRLTTTVPLRLQDAQVAVATVSPGTALGPSAYGPLRFRLKRGDATGEWQKLATLVRLPTLGGFACDPVRCTVSGSNLFLIRDVGTGGPERTAVPDGFTGTTIDLPPAATPPTSLSLALRDDPDARAVATLSP
;
A
#
# COMPACT_ATOMS: atom_id res chain seq x y z
N MET A 1 -65.17 -2.86 -18.51
CA MET A 1 -64.01 -1.95 -18.30
C MET A 1 -62.91 -2.54 -17.42
N ILE A 2 -63.21 -3.19 -16.29
CA ILE A 2 -62.20 -3.76 -15.36
C ILE A 2 -61.31 -4.83 -16.00
N ARG A 3 -61.85 -5.64 -16.92
CA ARG A 3 -61.12 -6.74 -17.57
C ARG A 3 -60.05 -6.27 -18.56
N HIS A 4 -60.21 -5.09 -19.17
CA HIS A 4 -59.20 -4.50 -20.06
C HIS A 4 -58.08 -3.79 -19.29
N LEU A 5 -58.37 -3.28 -18.09
CA LEU A 5 -57.37 -2.64 -17.24
C LEU A 5 -56.32 -3.66 -16.74
N PHE A 6 -56.76 -4.88 -16.40
CA PHE A 6 -55.85 -5.97 -16.00
C PHE A 6 -54.95 -6.46 -17.15
N THR A 7 -55.45 -6.48 -18.39
CA THR A 7 -54.64 -6.89 -19.54
C THR A 7 -53.57 -5.84 -19.88
N VAL A 8 -53.88 -4.55 -19.74
CA VAL A 8 -52.91 -3.47 -19.99
C VAL A 8 -51.82 -3.43 -18.92
N ILE A 9 -52.16 -3.68 -17.65
CA ILE A 9 -51.19 -3.78 -16.55
C ILE A 9 -50.27 -5.01 -16.72
N ALA A 10 -50.81 -6.14 -17.17
CA ALA A 10 -50.02 -7.35 -17.42
C ALA A 10 -49.04 -7.17 -18.60
N VAL A 11 -49.42 -6.42 -19.64
CA VAL A 11 -48.53 -6.12 -20.78
C VAL A 11 -47.47 -5.08 -20.39
N LEU A 12 -47.78 -4.09 -19.56
CA LEU A 12 -46.76 -3.16 -19.04
C LEU A 12 -45.77 -3.87 -18.08
N ALA A 13 -46.23 -4.82 -17.26
CA ALA A 13 -45.36 -5.59 -16.38
C ALA A 13 -44.43 -6.55 -17.15
N ALA A 14 -44.87 -7.07 -18.30
CA ALA A 14 -44.05 -7.91 -19.18
C ALA A 14 -43.03 -7.12 -20.03
N LEU A 15 -43.22 -5.81 -20.21
CA LEU A 15 -42.28 -4.94 -20.92
C LEU A 15 -41.15 -4.38 -20.03
N VAL A 16 -41.29 -4.44 -18.69
CA VAL A 16 -40.24 -4.02 -17.75
C VAL A 16 -39.21 -5.13 -17.47
N THR A 17 -39.50 -6.39 -17.79
CA THR A 17 -38.58 -7.53 -17.59
C THR A 17 -37.68 -7.84 -18.79
N ALA A 18 -37.72 -7.04 -19.85
CA ALA A 18 -36.86 -7.16 -21.02
C ALA A 18 -35.60 -6.27 -20.98
N ALA A 19 -35.25 -5.72 -19.80
CA ALA A 19 -33.89 -5.26 -19.56
C ALA A 19 -33.00 -6.50 -19.41
N GLY A 20 -32.38 -6.94 -20.51
CA GLY A 20 -31.38 -8.00 -20.47
C GLY A 20 -30.33 -7.70 -19.39
N PRO A 21 -29.72 -8.74 -18.78
CA PRO A 21 -28.67 -8.51 -17.82
C PRO A 21 -27.59 -7.69 -18.52
N ALA A 22 -27.34 -6.48 -18.03
CA ALA A 22 -26.09 -5.80 -18.33
C ALA A 22 -24.99 -6.81 -17.99
N ALA A 23 -24.23 -7.26 -18.99
CA ALA A 23 -23.13 -8.17 -18.79
C ALA A 23 -22.29 -7.58 -17.65
N ALA A 24 -22.19 -8.30 -16.55
CA ALA A 24 -21.44 -7.87 -15.39
C ALA A 24 -20.00 -7.66 -15.85
N GLN A 25 -19.62 -6.39 -16.06
CA GLN A 25 -18.22 -6.03 -16.16
C GLN A 25 -17.65 -6.39 -14.80
N THR A 26 -16.87 -7.47 -14.74
CA THR A 26 -16.00 -7.67 -13.60
C THR A 26 -15.14 -6.41 -13.56
N GLY A 27 -15.14 -5.68 -12.45
CA GLY A 27 -14.27 -4.50 -12.28
C GLY A 27 -12.80 -4.89 -12.19
N GLN A 28 -12.39 -6.01 -12.80
CA GLN A 28 -11.10 -6.65 -12.71
C GLN A 28 -10.63 -6.97 -14.14
N PHE A 29 -9.34 -6.75 -14.41
CA PHE A 29 -8.70 -7.12 -15.67
C PHE A 29 -8.15 -8.55 -15.55
N ASP A 30 -9.01 -9.54 -15.75
CA ASP A 30 -8.73 -10.97 -15.57
C ASP A 30 -8.94 -11.79 -16.85
N LEU A 31 -9.56 -11.21 -17.88
CA LEU A 31 -9.77 -11.88 -19.16
C LEU A 31 -8.52 -11.78 -20.04
N VAL A 32 -8.08 -12.91 -20.58
CA VAL A 32 -6.92 -12.95 -21.49
C VAL A 32 -7.31 -12.38 -22.85
N GLY A 33 -6.54 -11.41 -23.32
CA GLY A 33 -6.62 -10.80 -24.65
C GLY A 33 -5.47 -11.23 -25.57
N PRO A 34 -5.41 -10.66 -26.79
CA PRO A 34 -4.30 -10.88 -27.72
C PRO A 34 -2.96 -10.40 -27.18
N THR A 35 -1.86 -10.99 -27.64
CA THR A 35 -0.50 -10.53 -27.29
C THR A 35 -0.03 -9.50 -28.30
N LEU A 36 0.60 -8.42 -27.83
CA LEU A 36 1.28 -7.42 -28.65
C LEU A 36 2.78 -7.61 -28.61
N ARG A 37 3.42 -7.39 -29.76
CA ARG A 37 4.87 -7.21 -29.88
C ARG A 37 5.17 -5.79 -30.27
N VAL A 38 5.75 -5.04 -29.35
CA VAL A 38 6.11 -3.64 -29.55
C VAL A 38 7.61 -3.47 -29.31
N SER A 39 8.27 -2.83 -30.28
CA SER A 39 9.66 -2.42 -30.17
C SER A 39 9.82 -0.96 -30.54
N VAL A 40 10.72 -0.29 -29.84
CA VAL A 40 10.99 1.13 -30.02
C VAL A 40 12.47 1.29 -30.32
N ARG A 41 12.78 2.01 -31.38
CA ARG A 41 14.16 2.35 -31.76
C ARG A 41 14.41 3.83 -31.52
N HIS A 42 15.40 4.11 -30.68
CA HIS A 42 15.94 5.43 -30.42
C HIS A 42 17.39 5.48 -30.91
N GLY A 43 17.66 6.26 -31.96
CA GLY A 43 18.97 6.27 -32.61
C GLY A 43 19.37 4.89 -33.17
N SER A 44 20.45 4.31 -32.63
CA SER A 44 20.94 2.97 -33.00
C SER A 44 20.42 1.85 -32.11
N VAL A 45 19.76 2.16 -31.00
CA VAL A 45 19.34 1.18 -29.99
C VAL A 45 17.86 0.85 -30.18
N THR A 46 17.51 -0.44 -30.23
CA THR A 46 16.13 -0.92 -30.26
C THR A 46 15.83 -1.68 -28.97
N LEU A 47 14.76 -1.31 -28.29
CA LEU A 47 14.30 -1.93 -27.04
C LEU A 47 12.88 -2.49 -27.18
N PRO A 48 12.55 -3.60 -26.48
CA PRO A 48 11.17 -4.03 -26.30
C PRO A 48 10.43 -3.05 -25.39
N LEU A 49 9.10 -3.02 -25.48
CA LEU A 49 8.26 -2.11 -24.69
C LEU A 49 8.47 -2.21 -23.18
N SER A 50 8.79 -3.40 -22.65
CA SER A 50 9.08 -3.60 -21.22
C SER A 50 10.25 -2.77 -20.70
N GLN A 51 11.13 -2.31 -21.58
CA GLN A 51 12.32 -1.51 -21.28
C GLN A 51 12.15 -0.03 -21.67
N VAL A 52 10.95 0.41 -22.06
CA VAL A 52 10.70 1.76 -22.58
C VAL A 52 9.76 2.52 -21.63
N PRO A 53 10.30 3.34 -20.70
CA PRO A 53 9.49 4.11 -19.75
C PRO A 53 8.72 5.26 -20.38
N ASN A 54 9.23 5.81 -21.49
CA ASN A 54 8.65 6.92 -22.23
C ASN A 54 9.10 6.85 -23.69
N LEU A 55 8.27 7.40 -24.57
CA LEU A 55 8.58 7.64 -25.97
C LEU A 55 9.11 9.06 -26.16
N THR A 56 9.92 9.27 -27.19
CA THR A 56 10.41 10.59 -27.61
C THR A 56 10.04 10.84 -29.06
N ALA A 57 9.77 12.10 -29.41
CA ALA A 57 9.59 12.48 -30.81
C ALA A 57 10.81 12.08 -31.65
N GLY A 58 10.59 11.42 -32.79
CA GLY A 58 11.65 10.86 -33.61
C GLY A 58 11.96 9.38 -33.35
N ASP A 59 11.45 8.78 -32.27
CA ASP A 59 11.55 7.34 -32.06
C ASP A 59 10.81 6.60 -33.17
N ARG A 60 11.34 5.45 -33.59
CA ARG A 60 10.68 4.57 -34.56
C ARG A 60 10.02 3.41 -33.82
N ILE A 61 8.70 3.33 -33.91
CA ILE A 61 7.89 2.33 -33.22
C ILE A 61 7.45 1.28 -34.22
N ARG A 62 7.64 0.01 -33.85
CA ARG A 62 7.13 -1.14 -34.58
C ARG A 62 6.15 -1.92 -33.71
N VAL A 63 4.91 -2.07 -34.18
CA VAL A 63 3.82 -2.74 -33.46
C VAL A 63 3.29 -3.89 -34.31
N ALA A 64 3.17 -5.07 -33.72
CA ALA A 64 2.53 -6.25 -34.28
C ALA A 64 1.61 -6.89 -33.23
N VAL A 65 0.60 -7.63 -33.69
CA VAL A 65 -0.29 -8.42 -32.83
C VAL A 65 -0.05 -9.88 -33.15
N ASP A 66 0.14 -10.68 -32.11
CA ASP A 66 0.23 -12.13 -32.22
C ASP A 66 -1.17 -12.72 -32.00
N LEU A 67 -1.81 -13.08 -33.12
CA LEU A 67 -3.10 -13.75 -33.14
C LEU A 67 -2.89 -15.26 -33.41
N PRO A 68 -3.61 -16.16 -32.72
CA PRO A 68 -3.56 -17.59 -33.01
C PRO A 68 -3.89 -17.88 -34.48
N PRO A 69 -3.17 -18.80 -35.14
CA PRO A 69 -3.39 -19.11 -36.57
C PRO A 69 -4.79 -19.66 -36.86
N GLU A 70 -5.45 -20.23 -35.85
CA GLU A 70 -6.82 -20.78 -35.94
C GLU A 70 -7.91 -19.73 -35.72
N GLN A 71 -7.54 -18.49 -35.41
CA GLN A 71 -8.50 -17.44 -35.11
C GLN A 71 -9.15 -16.92 -36.42
N GLY A 72 -10.42 -17.25 -36.61
CA GLY A 72 -11.17 -16.84 -37.82
C GLY A 72 -11.57 -15.37 -37.88
N ALA A 73 -11.37 -14.60 -36.79
CA ALA A 73 -11.73 -13.18 -36.73
C ALA A 73 -10.52 -12.27 -36.93
N HIS A 74 -10.64 -11.33 -37.86
CA HIS A 74 -9.60 -10.38 -38.20
C HIS A 74 -9.67 -9.11 -37.34
N TYR A 75 -8.53 -8.64 -36.87
CA TYR A 75 -8.41 -7.34 -36.19
C TYR A 75 -7.68 -6.35 -37.09
N LEU A 76 -8.30 -5.21 -37.37
CA LEU A 76 -7.59 -4.06 -37.90
C LEU A 76 -6.89 -3.35 -36.73
N MET A 77 -5.58 -3.19 -36.84
CA MET A 77 -4.79 -2.49 -35.85
C MET A 77 -4.63 -1.02 -36.27
N VAL A 78 -4.84 -0.09 -35.35
CA VAL A 78 -4.64 1.34 -35.58
C VAL A 78 -3.75 1.92 -34.48
N LEU A 79 -2.62 2.51 -34.83
CA LEU A 79 -1.78 3.30 -33.93
C LEU A 79 -2.14 4.78 -34.11
N ALA A 80 -2.51 5.45 -33.03
CA ALA A 80 -2.82 6.88 -33.03
C ALA A 80 -1.91 7.65 -32.07
N PHE A 81 -1.37 8.77 -32.53
CA PHE A 81 -0.70 9.76 -31.68
C PHE A 81 -1.65 10.91 -31.34
N LEU A 82 -1.57 11.44 -30.12
CA LEU A 82 -2.39 12.57 -29.64
C LEU A 82 -1.53 13.79 -29.29
N ARG A 83 -2.07 15.00 -29.45
CA ARG A 83 -1.41 16.30 -29.18
C ARG A 83 -1.95 16.99 -27.91
N GLY A 84 -2.33 16.20 -26.91
CA GLY A 84 -3.00 16.71 -25.70
C GLY A 84 -4.52 16.83 -25.84
N ALA A 85 -5.17 17.35 -24.80
CA ALA A 85 -6.60 17.13 -24.58
C ALA A 85 -7.55 18.00 -25.41
N THR A 86 -7.07 19.13 -25.92
CA THR A 86 -7.90 20.15 -26.58
C THR A 86 -7.70 20.20 -28.09
N ASN A 87 -6.70 19.49 -28.63
CA ASN A 87 -6.33 19.57 -30.03
C ASN A 87 -6.55 18.22 -30.72
N PRO A 88 -7.42 18.15 -31.74
CA PRO A 88 -7.59 16.91 -32.51
C PRO A 88 -6.28 16.56 -33.22
N PRO A 89 -5.85 15.29 -33.20
CA PRO A 89 -4.65 14.89 -33.91
C PRO A 89 -4.84 15.00 -35.44
N PRO A 90 -3.78 15.35 -36.20
CA PRO A 90 -3.77 15.23 -37.66
C PRO A 90 -4.20 13.84 -38.16
N LYS A 91 -4.77 13.74 -39.37
CA LYS A 91 -5.29 12.44 -39.88
C LYS A 91 -4.15 11.44 -40.13
N ASP A 92 -3.01 11.95 -40.55
CA ASP A 92 -1.76 11.23 -40.80
C ASP A 92 -1.06 10.74 -39.52
N TRP A 93 -1.53 11.14 -38.33
CA TRP A 93 -1.06 10.61 -37.05
C TRP A 93 -1.74 9.30 -36.65
N LEU A 94 -2.68 8.81 -37.47
CA LEU A 94 -3.30 7.51 -37.32
C LEU A 94 -2.79 6.60 -38.44
N THR A 95 -2.05 5.55 -38.07
CA THR A 95 -1.52 4.55 -39.00
C THR A 95 -2.24 3.22 -38.78
N GLN A 96 -2.58 2.51 -39.85
CA GLN A 96 -3.31 1.25 -39.78
C GLN A 96 -2.49 0.07 -40.30
N ALA A 97 -2.79 -1.12 -39.78
CA ALA A 97 -2.25 -2.39 -40.24
C ALA A 97 -3.35 -3.46 -40.30
N GLU A 98 -3.39 -4.19 -41.40
CA GLU A 98 -4.29 -5.34 -41.59
C GLU A 98 -3.58 -6.58 -41.05
N THR A 99 -3.92 -7.01 -39.82
CA THR A 99 -3.16 -8.05 -39.09
C THR A 99 -3.13 -9.41 -39.78
N TRP A 100 -4.09 -9.68 -40.67
CA TRP A 100 -4.19 -10.92 -41.45
C TRP A 100 -3.39 -10.88 -42.77
N GLN A 101 -2.87 -9.73 -43.18
CA GLN A 101 -2.03 -9.62 -44.38
C GLN A 101 -0.56 -9.56 -43.97
N PRO A 102 0.27 -10.60 -44.16
CA PRO A 102 1.63 -10.66 -43.61
C PRO A 102 2.52 -9.45 -43.95
N LYS A 103 2.35 -8.87 -45.15
CA LYS A 103 3.10 -7.70 -45.62
C LYS A 103 2.60 -6.36 -45.04
N LYS A 104 1.40 -6.33 -44.44
CA LYS A 104 0.76 -5.15 -43.86
C LYS A 104 0.36 -5.33 -42.39
N ALA A 105 0.72 -6.44 -41.76
CA ALA A 105 0.34 -6.79 -40.40
C ALA A 105 1.11 -5.99 -39.32
N ILE A 106 2.11 -5.21 -39.74
CA ILE A 106 3.01 -4.49 -38.85
C ILE A 106 2.89 -3.00 -39.12
N ILE A 107 2.64 -2.23 -38.05
CA ILE A 107 2.82 -0.78 -38.08
C ILE A 107 4.30 -0.49 -37.83
N ASP A 108 4.91 0.31 -38.71
CA ASP A 108 6.28 0.81 -38.55
C ASP A 108 6.28 2.30 -38.90
N THR A 109 6.36 3.14 -37.88
CA THR A 109 6.22 4.60 -38.03
C THR A 109 7.10 5.35 -37.04
N VAL A 110 7.28 6.65 -37.29
CA VAL A 110 8.06 7.55 -36.43
C VAL A 110 7.12 8.35 -35.55
N VAL A 111 7.47 8.51 -34.27
CA VAL A 111 6.74 9.35 -33.32
C VAL A 111 6.76 10.80 -33.80
N PRO A 112 5.58 11.39 -34.11
CA PRO A 112 5.51 12.75 -34.62
C PRO A 112 6.00 13.79 -33.61
N LYS A 113 6.55 14.91 -34.12
CA LYS A 113 6.87 16.06 -33.28
C LYS A 113 5.59 16.64 -32.67
N GLY A 114 5.59 16.83 -31.35
CA GLY A 114 4.46 17.35 -30.59
C GLY A 114 3.40 16.30 -30.22
N ALA A 115 3.65 15.02 -30.48
CA ALA A 115 2.85 13.97 -29.85
C ALA A 115 3.12 13.94 -28.34
N GLU A 116 2.08 13.68 -27.56
CA GLU A 116 2.13 13.57 -26.09
C GLU A 116 1.68 12.19 -25.59
N GLN A 117 0.83 11.49 -26.36
CA GLN A 117 0.32 10.15 -26.06
C GLN A 117 0.30 9.29 -27.32
N ALA A 118 0.39 7.97 -27.13
CA ALA A 118 0.25 6.99 -28.21
C ALA A 118 -0.68 5.85 -27.75
N LEU A 119 -1.64 5.49 -28.62
CA LEU A 119 -2.65 4.46 -28.36
C LEU A 119 -2.70 3.46 -29.52
N VAL A 120 -2.82 2.18 -29.20
CA VAL A 120 -3.11 1.12 -30.17
C VAL A 120 -4.56 0.68 -30.00
N PHE A 121 -5.28 0.64 -31.11
CA PHE A 121 -6.65 0.15 -31.20
C PHE A 121 -6.67 -1.17 -31.96
N LEU A 122 -7.33 -2.20 -31.40
CA LEU A 122 -7.64 -3.43 -32.11
C LEU A 122 -9.13 -3.46 -32.40
N VAL A 123 -9.47 -3.34 -33.68
CA VAL A 123 -10.83 -3.18 -34.17
C VAL A 123 -11.25 -4.43 -34.94
N PRO A 124 -12.33 -5.13 -34.57
CA PRO A 124 -12.88 -6.22 -35.39
C PRO A 124 -13.15 -5.78 -36.83
N ASP A 125 -12.64 -6.51 -37.82
CA ASP A 125 -12.84 -6.19 -39.24
C ASP A 125 -14.22 -6.65 -39.72
N ILE A 126 -15.21 -5.76 -39.66
CA ILE A 126 -16.52 -5.95 -40.29
C ILE A 126 -16.95 -4.76 -41.17
N GLY A 127 -15.97 -4.02 -41.71
CA GLY A 127 -16.16 -2.90 -42.65
C GLY A 127 -16.61 -1.57 -42.00
N GLY A 128 -15.97 -0.45 -42.40
CA GLY A 128 -16.33 0.92 -41.99
C GLY A 128 -15.92 1.34 -40.57
N ALA A 129 -15.44 0.41 -39.73
CA ALA A 129 -15.10 0.66 -38.33
C ALA A 129 -13.93 1.65 -38.12
N ILE A 130 -12.97 1.70 -39.06
CA ILE A 130 -11.81 2.61 -38.94
C ILE A 130 -12.19 4.10 -39.03
N GLY A 131 -13.14 4.44 -39.88
CA GLY A 131 -13.66 5.81 -39.98
C GLY A 131 -14.29 6.24 -38.68
N ALA A 132 -15.02 5.32 -38.03
CA ALA A 132 -15.65 5.55 -36.73
C ALA A 132 -14.62 5.71 -35.60
N VAL A 133 -13.54 4.91 -35.57
CA VAL A 133 -12.45 5.09 -34.59
C VAL A 133 -11.72 6.41 -34.80
N THR A 134 -11.38 6.74 -36.05
CA THR A 134 -10.70 7.99 -36.40
C THR A 134 -11.54 9.20 -36.00
N ALA A 135 -12.85 9.16 -36.29
CA ALA A 135 -13.80 10.19 -35.86
C ALA A 135 -13.88 10.28 -34.34
N ALA A 136 -14.07 9.16 -33.63
CA ALA A 136 -14.15 9.12 -32.17
C ALA A 136 -12.92 9.77 -31.50
N VAL A 137 -11.72 9.40 -31.95
CA VAL A 137 -10.45 9.94 -31.42
C VAL A 137 -10.32 11.44 -31.68
N ARG A 138 -10.68 11.90 -32.88
CA ARG A 138 -10.56 13.31 -33.28
C ARG A 138 -11.64 14.20 -32.68
N ASP A 139 -12.85 13.70 -32.50
CA ASP A 139 -13.97 14.48 -31.97
C ASP A 139 -13.85 14.66 -30.45
N ARG A 140 -13.17 13.73 -29.76
CA ARG A 140 -13.02 13.74 -28.28
C ARG A 140 -11.59 13.43 -27.81
N PRO A 141 -10.56 14.17 -28.26
CA PRO A 141 -9.15 13.84 -27.98
C PRO A 141 -8.82 13.83 -26.48
N GLY A 142 -9.35 14.78 -25.70
CA GLY A 142 -9.11 14.86 -24.25
C GLY A 142 -9.60 13.66 -23.46
N ALA A 143 -10.60 12.97 -23.98
CA ALA A 143 -11.15 11.78 -23.39
C ALA A 143 -10.18 10.59 -23.55
N PHE A 144 -9.57 10.44 -24.73
CA PHE A 144 -8.53 9.46 -24.99
C PHE A 144 -7.19 9.80 -24.33
N VAL A 145 -6.85 11.09 -24.19
CA VAL A 145 -5.66 11.51 -23.42
C VAL A 145 -5.80 11.11 -21.95
N ARG A 146 -6.94 11.41 -21.32
CA ARG A 146 -7.20 10.98 -19.94
C ARG A 146 -7.14 9.46 -19.81
N ALA A 147 -7.82 8.75 -20.70
CA ALA A 147 -7.82 7.29 -20.69
C ALA A 147 -6.41 6.71 -20.85
N SER A 148 -5.58 7.28 -21.72
CA SER A 148 -4.18 6.88 -21.91
C SER A 148 -3.36 7.06 -20.63
N GLN A 149 -3.54 8.18 -19.93
CA GLN A 149 -2.83 8.47 -18.68
C GLN A 149 -3.23 7.48 -17.56
N GLU A 150 -4.54 7.25 -17.40
CA GLU A 150 -5.06 6.30 -16.40
C GLU A 150 -4.67 4.86 -16.72
N LEU A 151 -4.69 4.45 -17.99
CA LEU A 151 -4.21 3.14 -18.43
C LEU A 151 -2.72 2.98 -18.13
N ASN A 152 -1.89 3.99 -18.44
CA ASN A 152 -0.47 3.97 -18.12
C ASN A 152 -0.22 3.80 -16.62
N GLN A 153 -0.96 4.52 -15.77
CA GLN A 153 -0.86 4.35 -14.33
C GLN A 153 -1.29 2.94 -13.88
N ALA A 154 -2.42 2.44 -14.39
CA ALA A 154 -2.92 1.10 -14.08
C ALA A 154 -1.93 -0.01 -14.48
N MET A 155 -1.22 0.15 -15.60
CA MET A 155 -0.21 -0.81 -16.05
C MET A 155 1.01 -0.83 -15.12
N LEU A 156 1.48 0.34 -14.66
CA LEU A 156 2.59 0.43 -13.68
C LEU A 156 2.18 -0.16 -12.32
N ASP A 157 0.95 0.10 -11.89
CA ASP A 157 0.34 -0.46 -10.69
C ASP A 157 0.26 -1.99 -10.76
N ARG A 158 -0.21 -2.52 -11.88
CA ARG A 158 -0.24 -3.95 -12.16
C ARG A 158 1.15 -4.57 -12.16
N ALA A 159 2.15 -3.90 -12.75
CA ALA A 159 3.53 -4.38 -12.76
C ALA A 159 4.10 -4.52 -11.34
N ARG A 160 3.80 -3.56 -10.44
CA ARG A 160 4.19 -3.64 -9.01
C ARG A 160 3.54 -4.82 -8.29
N LEU A 161 2.24 -5.03 -8.52
CA LEU A 161 1.53 -6.18 -7.96
C LEU A 161 2.08 -7.51 -8.51
N ALA A 162 2.33 -7.60 -9.82
CA ALA A 162 2.88 -8.79 -10.44
C ALA A 162 4.27 -9.12 -9.88
N ALA A 163 5.15 -8.12 -9.74
CA ALA A 163 6.47 -8.28 -9.13
C ALA A 163 6.39 -8.71 -7.66
N PHE A 164 5.38 -8.24 -6.92
CA PHE A 164 5.16 -8.64 -5.53
C PHE A 164 4.75 -10.12 -5.43
N LEU A 165 3.79 -10.54 -6.25
CA LEU A 165 3.30 -11.92 -6.28
C LEU A 165 4.40 -12.88 -6.76
N ASP A 166 5.16 -12.51 -7.79
CA ASP A 166 6.31 -13.29 -8.25
C ASP A 166 7.38 -13.38 -7.14
N GLY A 167 7.62 -12.28 -6.43
CA GLY A 167 8.48 -12.24 -5.25
C GLY A 167 8.05 -13.23 -4.17
N ILE A 168 6.77 -13.30 -3.84
CA ILE A 168 6.22 -14.27 -2.88
C ILE A 168 6.39 -15.71 -3.38
N HIS A 169 6.04 -15.97 -4.64
CA HIS A 169 6.05 -17.33 -5.20
C HIS A 169 7.46 -17.95 -5.29
N ARG A 170 8.52 -17.14 -5.22
CA ARG A 170 9.91 -17.61 -5.18
C ARG A 170 10.33 -18.21 -3.82
N TYR A 171 9.58 -17.96 -2.74
CA TYR A 171 9.92 -18.40 -1.39
C TYR A 171 8.91 -19.41 -0.83
N ASP A 172 9.35 -20.22 0.14
CA ASP A 172 8.49 -21.14 0.88
C ASP A 172 7.67 -20.41 1.97
N ALA A 173 6.64 -21.07 2.50
CA ALA A 173 5.70 -20.48 3.45
C ALA A 173 6.37 -19.87 4.69
N THR A 174 7.47 -20.45 5.16
CA THR A 174 8.22 -19.99 6.33
C THR A 174 9.00 -18.70 6.05
N ARG A 175 9.60 -18.55 4.86
CA ARG A 175 10.33 -17.33 4.49
C ARG A 175 9.44 -16.22 3.96
N ILE A 176 8.24 -16.52 3.45
CA ILE A 176 7.29 -15.51 2.98
C ILE A 176 7.02 -14.47 4.07
N ALA A 177 6.83 -14.90 5.33
CA ALA A 177 6.62 -13.98 6.46
C ALA A 177 7.81 -13.04 6.69
N GLU A 178 9.04 -13.50 6.48
CA GLU A 178 10.27 -12.72 6.66
C GLU A 178 10.48 -11.70 5.54
N VAL A 179 10.21 -12.09 4.28
CA VAL A 179 10.47 -11.24 3.10
C VAL A 179 9.32 -10.31 2.74
N SER A 180 8.08 -10.63 3.14
CA SER A 180 6.89 -9.88 2.75
C SER A 180 6.94 -8.39 3.13
N PRO A 181 7.38 -7.99 4.34
CA PRO A 181 7.49 -6.57 4.69
C PRO A 181 8.47 -5.82 3.78
N GLN A 182 9.62 -6.43 3.46
CA GLN A 182 10.63 -5.81 2.61
C GLN A 182 10.16 -5.72 1.15
N LEU A 183 9.49 -6.76 0.64
CA LEU A 183 8.86 -6.74 -0.69
C LEU A 183 7.80 -5.65 -0.79
N ALA A 184 6.93 -5.56 0.21
CA ALA A 184 5.88 -4.55 0.31
C ALA A 184 6.45 -3.13 0.31
N GLN A 185 7.50 -2.90 1.10
CA GLN A 185 8.19 -1.61 1.14
C GLN A 185 8.85 -1.26 -0.19
N SER A 186 9.59 -2.20 -0.78
CA SER A 186 10.35 -1.98 -2.03
C SER A 186 9.43 -1.70 -3.22
N LEU A 187 8.28 -2.39 -3.29
CA LEU A 187 7.31 -2.25 -4.36
C LEU A 187 6.22 -1.20 -4.06
N ALA A 188 6.26 -0.54 -2.89
CA ALA A 188 5.23 0.40 -2.43
C ALA A 188 3.82 -0.21 -2.48
N VAL A 189 3.73 -1.45 -2.00
CA VAL A 189 2.53 -2.27 -1.94
C VAL A 189 2.07 -2.34 -0.48
N LYS A 190 0.85 -1.89 -0.15
CA LYS A 190 0.29 -2.08 1.19
C LYS A 190 -0.36 -3.45 1.28
N LEU A 191 -0.09 -4.13 2.39
CA LEU A 191 -0.65 -5.42 2.71
C LEU A 191 -1.85 -5.24 3.64
N ASP A 192 -2.85 -6.11 3.48
CA ASP A 192 -3.96 -6.18 4.42
C ASP A 192 -3.45 -6.65 5.79
N THR A 193 -3.64 -5.80 6.79
CA THR A 193 -3.29 -6.07 8.19
C THR A 193 -3.90 -7.36 8.72
N ASN A 194 -5.09 -7.77 8.26
CA ASN A 194 -5.71 -9.03 8.65
C ASN A 194 -4.98 -10.25 8.09
N CYS A 195 -4.33 -10.14 6.93
CA CYS A 195 -3.44 -11.20 6.44
C CYS A 195 -2.09 -11.17 7.17
N LEU A 196 -1.58 -9.99 7.53
CA LEU A 196 -0.33 -9.85 8.31
C LEU A 196 -0.44 -10.41 9.74
N LEU A 197 -1.63 -10.39 10.33
CA LEU A 197 -1.89 -10.87 11.70
C LEU A 197 -2.17 -12.38 11.80
N ARG A 198 -2.15 -13.13 10.68
CA ARG A 198 -2.35 -14.59 10.70
C ARG A 198 -1.10 -15.33 11.12
N GLN A 199 -1.28 -16.56 11.63
CA GLN A 199 -0.18 -17.49 11.89
C GLN A 199 0.53 -17.84 10.57
N ALA A 200 1.86 -17.98 10.61
CA ALA A 200 2.75 -18.14 9.44
C ALA A 200 2.24 -19.19 8.43
N ASP A 201 1.75 -20.34 8.91
CA ASP A 201 1.25 -21.43 8.06
C ASP A 201 0.02 -21.06 7.21
N THR A 202 -0.80 -20.11 7.68
CA THR A 202 -2.03 -19.66 6.97
C THR A 202 -1.87 -18.28 6.33
N GLN A 203 -0.82 -17.56 6.69
CA GLN A 203 -0.52 -16.22 6.18
C GLN A 203 -0.15 -16.25 4.70
N ALA A 204 0.71 -17.18 4.27
CA ALA A 204 1.07 -17.34 2.87
C ALA A 204 -0.17 -17.59 1.98
N ALA A 205 -1.11 -18.42 2.45
CA ALA A 205 -2.38 -18.66 1.77
C ALA A 205 -3.26 -17.39 1.72
N CYS A 206 -3.34 -16.60 2.80
CA CYS A 206 -4.09 -15.34 2.81
C CYS A 206 -3.53 -14.30 1.85
N LEU A 207 -2.20 -14.13 1.84
CA LEU A 207 -1.49 -13.15 1.00
C LEU A 207 -1.57 -13.50 -0.50
N THR A 208 -1.59 -14.79 -0.83
CA THR A 208 -1.65 -15.28 -2.23
C THR A 208 -3.09 -15.38 -2.75
N GLN A 209 -4.06 -15.81 -1.93
CA GLN A 209 -5.46 -15.95 -2.35
C GLN A 209 -6.20 -14.61 -2.42
N SER A 210 -5.72 -13.59 -1.71
CA SER A 210 -6.38 -12.28 -1.61
C SER A 210 -5.70 -11.24 -2.50
N SER A 211 -5.60 -11.49 -3.81
CA SER A 211 -5.10 -10.51 -4.81
C SER A 211 -5.87 -9.17 -4.78
N ASN A 212 -7.07 -9.16 -4.19
CA ASN A 212 -7.91 -7.98 -3.96
C ASN A 212 -7.56 -7.19 -2.68
N ALA A 213 -6.76 -7.75 -1.78
CA ALA A 213 -6.40 -7.16 -0.48
C ALA A 213 -5.10 -6.32 -0.55
N VAL A 214 -4.49 -6.27 -1.73
CA VAL A 214 -3.28 -5.52 -1.98
C VAL A 214 -3.65 -4.08 -2.37
N VAL A 215 -3.34 -3.13 -1.48
CA VAL A 215 -3.62 -1.71 -1.67
C VAL A 215 -2.33 -1.03 -2.12
N LEU A 216 -2.23 -0.64 -3.38
CA LEU A 216 -1.03 0.06 -3.86
C LEU A 216 -0.94 1.44 -3.22
N ALA A 217 0.27 1.93 -2.91
CA ALA A 217 0.45 3.32 -2.51
C ALA A 217 0.83 4.14 -3.75
N ASP A 218 0.20 5.31 -3.93
CA ASP A 218 0.61 6.27 -4.95
C ASP A 218 1.70 7.17 -4.37
N SER A 219 2.93 6.98 -4.83
CA SER A 219 4.08 7.83 -4.47
C SER A 219 4.36 8.90 -5.53
N GLN A 220 3.54 9.04 -6.58
CA GLN A 220 3.75 10.02 -7.66
C GLN A 220 3.03 11.36 -7.41
N THR A 221 2.02 11.40 -6.53
CA THR A 221 1.34 12.65 -6.13
C THR A 221 2.14 13.50 -5.13
N SER A 222 3.26 12.99 -4.60
CA SER A 222 4.10 13.69 -3.63
C SER A 222 4.90 14.86 -4.20
N SER A 223 5.16 14.92 -5.52
CA SER A 223 6.04 15.96 -6.09
C SER A 223 5.45 17.37 -6.13
N ILE A 224 4.14 17.54 -5.89
CA ILE A 224 3.49 18.85 -5.76
C ILE A 224 3.30 19.23 -4.28
N ALA A 225 3.23 18.26 -3.38
CA ALA A 225 3.11 18.49 -1.94
C ALA A 225 4.47 18.75 -1.25
N GLU A 226 5.56 18.16 -1.74
CA GLU A 226 6.93 18.38 -1.22
C GLU A 226 7.37 19.86 -1.29
N THR A 227 6.84 20.63 -2.25
CA THR A 227 7.20 22.04 -2.42
C THR A 227 6.45 22.99 -1.47
N LEU A 228 5.38 22.53 -0.81
CA LEU A 228 4.48 23.40 -0.02
C LEU A 228 4.43 23.04 1.47
N ALA A 229 4.79 21.81 1.87
CA ALA A 229 4.77 21.38 3.27
C ALA A 229 6.10 20.74 3.65
N GLY A 230 7.00 21.51 4.27
CA GLY A 230 8.30 21.06 4.77
C GLY A 230 8.24 20.09 5.98
N ALA A 231 7.35 19.10 5.96
CA ALA A 231 7.19 18.06 6.99
C ALA A 231 6.89 16.70 6.34
N PRO A 232 7.23 15.56 7.00
CA PRO A 232 7.19 14.25 6.37
C PRO A 232 5.78 13.86 5.92
N VAL A 233 5.68 13.54 4.63
CA VAL A 233 4.48 13.13 3.88
C VAL A 233 3.78 11.89 4.47
N ASP A 234 4.46 11.18 5.37
CA ASP A 234 3.99 9.98 6.06
C ASP A 234 2.72 10.21 6.91
N LEU A 235 2.58 11.39 7.54
CA LEU A 235 1.41 11.70 8.37
C LEU A 235 0.14 12.01 7.53
N ALA A 236 0.31 12.61 6.35
CA ALA A 236 -0.81 12.89 5.45
C ALA A 236 -1.37 11.61 4.80
N LEU A 237 -0.49 10.64 4.53
CA LEU A 237 -0.84 9.30 4.02
C LEU A 237 -1.56 8.42 5.05
N GLN A 238 -1.30 8.64 6.35
CA GLN A 238 -2.00 7.96 7.45
C GLN A 238 -3.40 8.55 7.69
N LEU A 239 -3.59 9.86 7.52
CA LEU A 239 -4.89 10.51 7.69
C LEU A 239 -5.90 10.12 6.60
N SER A 240 -5.44 9.89 5.36
CA SER A 240 -6.29 9.40 4.26
C SER A 240 -6.78 7.95 4.44
N ALA A 241 -6.27 7.22 5.44
CA ALA A 241 -6.63 5.83 5.72
C ALA A 241 -7.72 5.68 6.81
N THR A 242 -8.29 6.78 7.31
CA THR A 242 -9.35 6.71 8.32
C THR A 242 -10.75 6.62 7.68
N PRO A 243 -11.69 5.82 8.23
CA PRO A 243 -13.07 5.78 7.76
C PRO A 243 -13.79 7.14 7.80
N GLN A 244 -13.35 8.03 8.70
CA GLN A 244 -13.91 9.38 8.87
C GLN A 244 -13.35 10.39 7.85
N GLY A 245 -12.29 10.04 7.10
CA GLY A 245 -11.70 10.83 6.01
C GLY A 245 -12.39 10.66 4.65
N GLY A 246 -13.50 9.92 4.57
CA GLY A 246 -14.38 9.88 3.39
C GLY A 246 -13.93 9.00 2.22
N TYR A 247 -12.81 8.30 2.31
CA TYR A 247 -12.40 7.28 1.33
C TYR A 247 -12.16 5.96 2.06
N GLY A 248 -13.13 5.04 1.97
CA GLY A 248 -13.00 3.70 2.53
C GLY A 248 -11.81 2.93 1.95
N TYR A 249 -11.48 1.82 2.59
CA TYR A 249 -10.46 0.86 2.17
C TYR A 249 -10.74 0.32 0.76
N TYR A 250 -10.28 1.05 -0.26
CA TYR A 250 -10.31 0.61 -1.64
C TYR A 250 -8.87 0.59 -2.15
N SER A 251 -8.46 -0.55 -2.71
CA SER A 251 -7.23 -0.64 -3.49
C SER A 251 -7.28 0.41 -4.60
N PRO A 252 -6.29 1.31 -4.73
CA PRO A 252 -6.32 2.34 -5.77
C PRO A 252 -6.37 1.74 -7.17
N TYR A 253 -5.93 0.49 -7.35
CA TYR A 253 -6.18 -0.27 -8.57
C TYR A 253 -7.69 -0.36 -8.88
N ILE A 254 -8.54 -0.70 -7.90
CA ILE A 254 -10.00 -0.78 -8.09
C ILE A 254 -10.59 0.61 -8.42
N GLY A 255 -10.05 1.69 -7.83
CA GLY A 255 -10.42 3.06 -8.17
C GLY A 255 -10.17 3.37 -9.65
N VAL A 256 -8.94 3.12 -10.11
CA VAL A 256 -8.53 3.33 -11.51
C VAL A 256 -9.35 2.45 -12.47
N VAL A 257 -9.62 1.18 -12.14
CA VAL A 257 -10.45 0.31 -13.00
C VAL A 257 -11.89 0.82 -13.12
N ARG A 258 -12.49 1.31 -12.03
CA ARG A 258 -13.84 1.88 -12.03
C ARG A 258 -13.92 3.18 -12.85
N ASP A 259 -12.92 4.05 -12.70
CA ASP A 259 -12.84 5.30 -13.45
C ASP A 259 -12.62 5.03 -14.95
N LEU A 260 -11.75 4.08 -15.30
CA LEU A 260 -11.58 3.61 -16.68
C LEU A 260 -12.89 3.04 -17.25
N ALA A 261 -13.62 2.21 -16.50
CA ALA A 261 -14.91 1.69 -16.94
C ALA A 261 -15.95 2.80 -17.17
N ARG A 262 -15.96 3.83 -16.31
CA ARG A 262 -16.84 5.01 -16.47
C ARG A 262 -16.43 5.86 -17.67
N ILE A 263 -15.14 6.10 -17.87
CA ILE A 263 -14.59 6.89 -18.99
C ILE A 263 -14.86 6.19 -20.31
N PHE A 264 -14.53 4.89 -20.43
CA PHE A 264 -14.77 4.11 -21.64
C PHE A 264 -16.24 3.79 -21.88
N GLY A 265 -17.03 3.64 -20.82
CA GLY A 265 -18.49 3.57 -20.90
C GLY A 265 -19.11 4.80 -21.56
N ALA A 266 -18.52 5.99 -21.38
CA ALA A 266 -18.96 7.22 -22.03
C ALA A 266 -18.60 7.32 -23.52
N PHE A 267 -17.75 6.43 -24.05
CA PHE A 267 -17.38 6.37 -25.48
C PHE A 267 -18.17 5.35 -26.28
N GLN A 268 -19.17 4.72 -25.66
CA GLN A 268 -20.04 3.80 -26.36
C GLN A 268 -20.92 4.54 -27.37
N SER A 269 -21.06 3.95 -28.54
CA SER A 269 -21.98 4.37 -29.59
C SER A 269 -22.77 3.15 -30.05
N ALA A 270 -23.78 3.35 -30.89
CA ALA A 270 -24.50 2.24 -31.52
C ALA A 270 -23.58 1.36 -32.40
N GLN A 271 -22.37 1.82 -32.74
CA GLN A 271 -21.44 1.13 -33.64
C GLN A 271 -20.24 0.53 -32.91
N LEU A 272 -19.67 1.25 -31.94
CA LEU A 272 -18.42 0.90 -31.26
C LEU A 272 -18.59 0.97 -29.73
N GLN A 273 -17.97 0.03 -29.05
CA GLN A 273 -17.73 -0.01 -27.61
C GLN A 273 -16.22 -0.10 -27.39
N PHE A 274 -15.63 0.89 -26.74
CA PHE A 274 -14.21 0.85 -26.41
C PHE A 274 -14.01 0.06 -25.11
N ILE A 275 -13.10 -0.91 -25.14
CA ILE A 275 -12.73 -1.74 -23.99
C ILE A 275 -11.26 -1.43 -23.66
N PRO A 276 -10.94 -0.96 -22.44
CA PRO A 276 -9.57 -0.81 -22.04
C PRO A 276 -8.85 -2.17 -22.04
N ALA A 277 -7.58 -2.17 -22.39
CA ALA A 277 -6.72 -3.34 -22.33
C ALA A 277 -5.43 -2.97 -21.60
N LEU A 278 -5.19 -3.62 -20.45
CA LEU A 278 -3.96 -3.43 -19.68
C LEU A 278 -2.85 -4.27 -20.28
N SER A 279 -1.69 -3.65 -20.47
CA SER A 279 -0.48 -4.34 -20.88
C SER A 279 0.22 -4.95 -19.67
N GLU A 280 0.40 -6.27 -19.67
CA GLU A 280 1.28 -6.97 -18.74
C GLU A 280 2.52 -7.45 -19.52
N GLN A 281 3.71 -7.07 -19.05
CA GLN A 281 4.96 -7.42 -19.73
C GLN A 281 5.42 -8.80 -19.29
N ARG A 282 5.63 -9.72 -20.23
CA ARG A 282 6.11 -11.08 -19.97
C ARG A 282 7.12 -11.50 -21.04
N SER A 283 8.37 -11.72 -20.63
CA SER A 283 9.41 -12.31 -21.50
C SER A 283 9.59 -11.61 -22.86
N GLY A 284 9.47 -10.28 -22.92
CA GLY A 284 9.62 -9.48 -24.14
C GLY A 284 8.37 -9.40 -25.04
N ALA A 285 7.27 -10.04 -24.62
CA ALA A 285 5.94 -9.86 -25.20
C ALA A 285 5.04 -9.07 -24.24
N THR A 286 3.99 -8.45 -24.78
CA THR A 286 3.03 -7.66 -24.02
C THR A 286 1.67 -8.34 -24.09
N ASP A 287 1.31 -9.07 -23.04
CA ASP A 287 -0.01 -9.70 -22.95
C ASP A 287 -1.06 -8.64 -22.59
N LEU A 288 -2.23 -8.72 -23.23
CA LEU A 288 -3.34 -7.82 -22.92
C LEU A 288 -4.29 -8.49 -21.94
N LEU A 289 -4.60 -7.80 -20.85
CA LEU A 289 -5.66 -8.18 -19.92
C LEU A 289 -6.87 -7.29 -20.16
N LEU A 290 -8.06 -7.88 -20.23
CA LEU A 290 -9.32 -7.22 -20.53
C LEU A 290 -10.24 -7.29 -19.31
N ASN A 291 -11.12 -6.29 -19.17
CA ASN A 291 -12.16 -6.23 -18.13
C ASN A 291 -13.57 -6.51 -18.68
N ALA A 292 -13.68 -6.79 -19.98
CA ALA A 292 -14.94 -7.10 -20.63
C ALA A 292 -14.70 -8.03 -21.83
N VAL A 293 -15.66 -8.93 -22.08
CA VAL A 293 -15.62 -9.87 -23.20
C VAL A 293 -15.80 -9.11 -24.52
N PRO A 294 -14.91 -9.28 -25.51
CA PRO A 294 -15.05 -8.62 -26.81
C PRO A 294 -16.27 -9.11 -27.60
N SER A 295 -16.98 -8.19 -28.24
CA SER A 295 -18.07 -8.43 -29.20
C SER A 295 -17.62 -8.09 -30.62
N PHE A 296 -17.87 -9.01 -31.56
CA PHE A 296 -17.70 -8.79 -33.01
C PHE A 296 -18.97 -8.25 -33.68
N ARG A 297 -20.08 -8.17 -32.94
CA ARG A 297 -21.36 -7.57 -33.40
C ARG A 297 -21.50 -6.16 -32.86
N ARG A 298 -22.33 -5.34 -33.50
CA ARG A 298 -22.59 -3.97 -33.03
C ARG A 298 -23.26 -3.97 -31.64
N PRO A 299 -22.80 -3.13 -30.69
CA PRO A 299 -21.61 -2.29 -30.78
C PRO A 299 -20.31 -3.13 -30.75
N GLN A 300 -19.44 -2.94 -31.73
CA GLN A 300 -18.20 -3.69 -31.88
C GLN A 300 -17.22 -3.30 -30.78
N SER A 301 -16.55 -4.29 -30.20
CA SER A 301 -15.54 -4.04 -29.17
C SER A 301 -14.21 -3.62 -29.77
N VAL A 302 -13.82 -2.37 -29.53
CA VAL A 302 -12.50 -1.85 -29.87
C VAL A 302 -11.61 -1.95 -28.64
N LEU A 303 -10.57 -2.78 -28.70
CA LEU A 303 -9.60 -2.87 -27.60
C LEU A 303 -8.70 -1.64 -27.66
N VAL A 304 -8.48 -0.99 -26.51
CA VAL A 304 -7.68 0.23 -26.39
C VAL A 304 -6.49 -0.04 -25.50
N VAL A 305 -5.30 0.03 -26.08
CA VAL A 305 -4.03 -0.21 -25.40
C VAL A 305 -3.25 1.10 -25.37
N ALA A 306 -2.85 1.54 -24.18
CA ALA A 306 -1.94 2.69 -24.04
C ALA A 306 -0.50 2.24 -24.24
N LEU A 307 0.26 3.01 -25.02
CA LEU A 307 1.72 2.95 -25.04
C LEU A 307 2.28 3.98 -24.04
N PRO A 308 3.57 3.86 -23.66
CA PRO A 308 4.23 4.84 -22.81
C PRO A 308 4.03 6.28 -23.33
N PRO A 309 3.92 7.26 -22.43
CA PRO A 309 3.69 8.64 -22.83
C PRO A 309 4.84 9.16 -23.70
N VAL A 310 4.53 10.10 -24.60
CA VAL A 310 5.54 10.82 -25.37
C VAL A 310 5.96 12.03 -24.55
N SER A 311 7.03 11.90 -23.79
CA SER A 311 7.50 12.94 -22.87
C SER A 311 8.99 12.82 -22.64
N ALA A 312 9.59 13.85 -22.04
CA ALA A 312 10.95 13.75 -21.53
C ALA A 312 11.04 12.61 -20.49
N PRO A 313 12.17 11.87 -20.44
CA PRO A 313 12.35 10.79 -19.50
C PRO A 313 12.32 11.31 -18.06
N LYS A 314 11.40 10.80 -17.25
CA LYS A 314 11.37 11.03 -15.80
C LYS A 314 12.24 9.97 -15.13
N LEU A 315 13.41 10.40 -14.65
CA LEU A 315 14.35 9.52 -13.96
C LEU A 315 13.80 9.12 -12.58
N PRO A 316 14.10 7.90 -12.10
CA PRO A 316 13.64 7.43 -10.80
C PRO A 316 14.34 8.20 -9.66
N PRO A 317 13.60 8.67 -8.63
CA PRO A 317 14.18 9.38 -7.49
C PRO A 317 14.79 8.38 -6.48
N LEU A 318 15.77 7.59 -6.91
CA LEU A 318 16.43 6.61 -6.05
C LEU A 318 17.25 7.29 -4.94
N GLN A 319 17.04 6.85 -3.70
CA GLN A 319 17.76 7.35 -2.52
C GLN A 319 18.46 6.19 -1.80
N PRO A 320 19.59 6.42 -1.11
CA PRO A 320 20.19 5.40 -0.27
C PRO A 320 19.30 5.16 0.95
N ALA A 321 19.04 3.89 1.29
CA ALA A 321 18.27 3.53 2.47
C ALA A 321 19.17 3.24 3.70
N THR A 322 20.46 3.58 3.62
CA THR A 322 21.41 3.48 4.73
C THR A 322 22.46 4.58 4.65
N ASN A 323 22.96 5.00 5.81
CA ASN A 323 24.14 5.86 5.92
C ASN A 323 25.38 5.09 6.39
N ALA A 324 25.25 3.78 6.63
CA ALA A 324 26.35 2.94 7.07
C ALA A 324 27.31 2.62 5.91
N ALA A 325 28.60 2.57 6.21
CA ALA A 325 29.62 2.19 5.24
C ALA A 325 29.45 0.71 4.82
N LEU A 326 29.44 0.48 3.51
CA LEU A 326 29.21 -0.85 2.92
C LEU A 326 30.52 -1.59 2.72
N CYS A 327 30.59 -2.83 3.21
CA CYS A 327 31.72 -3.72 2.96
C CYS A 327 31.54 -4.43 1.60
N LEU A 328 32.22 -3.95 0.55
CA LEU A 328 32.11 -4.53 -0.80
C LEU A 328 32.94 -5.82 -1.01
N TYR A 329 33.77 -6.21 -0.05
CA TYR A 329 34.65 -7.38 -0.15
C TYR A 329 33.93 -8.72 0.09
N ARG A 330 32.62 -8.69 0.38
CA ARG A 330 31.76 -9.88 0.50
C ARG A 330 30.91 -10.04 -0.77
N PRO A 331 30.67 -11.28 -1.23
CA PRO A 331 29.67 -11.52 -2.26
C PRO A 331 28.26 -11.23 -1.72
N GLY A 332 27.35 -10.80 -2.59
CA GLY A 332 25.94 -10.64 -2.24
C GLY A 332 25.62 -9.41 -1.37
N VAL A 333 26.54 -8.45 -1.30
CA VAL A 333 26.32 -7.18 -0.59
C VAL A 333 25.14 -6.45 -1.21
N VAL A 334 24.22 -6.00 -0.36
CA VAL A 334 23.06 -5.21 -0.78
C VAL A 334 23.44 -3.73 -0.69
N LEU A 335 23.15 -3.00 -1.76
CA LEU A 335 23.12 -1.55 -1.84
C LEU A 335 21.66 -1.14 -1.61
N PRO A 336 21.25 -0.83 -0.37
CA PRO A 336 19.85 -0.66 -0.04
C PRO A 336 19.38 0.68 -0.61
N VAL A 337 18.26 0.67 -1.32
CA VAL A 337 17.69 1.86 -1.98
C VAL A 337 16.20 1.99 -1.69
N SER A 338 15.71 3.22 -1.68
CA SER A 338 14.30 3.55 -1.49
C SER A 338 13.84 4.62 -2.49
N GLY A 339 12.54 4.91 -2.49
CA GLY A 339 11.95 6.02 -3.25
C GLY A 339 11.55 5.72 -4.70
N ALA A 340 11.91 4.55 -5.25
CA ALA A 340 11.62 4.23 -6.65
C ALA A 340 11.10 2.79 -6.87
N PRO A 341 9.81 2.51 -6.60
CA PRO A 341 9.26 1.15 -6.72
C PRO A 341 9.30 0.58 -8.14
N LEU A 342 9.28 1.43 -9.16
CA LEU A 342 9.35 1.00 -10.57
C LEU A 342 10.70 0.35 -10.93
N VAL A 343 11.76 0.67 -10.19
CA VAL A 343 13.07 0.00 -10.35
C VAL A 343 12.97 -1.48 -10.02
N PHE A 344 12.09 -1.85 -9.08
CA PHE A 344 11.86 -3.23 -8.66
C PHE A 344 10.79 -3.95 -9.49
N ALA A 345 9.90 -3.19 -10.15
CA ALA A 345 8.70 -3.72 -10.81
C ALA A 345 8.79 -3.79 -12.34
N THR A 346 9.83 -3.22 -12.96
CA THR A 346 9.94 -3.08 -14.41
C THR A 346 11.35 -3.39 -14.90
N ASP A 347 11.50 -3.60 -16.20
CA ASP A 347 12.80 -3.75 -16.86
C ASP A 347 13.40 -2.40 -17.33
N TYR A 348 12.89 -1.27 -16.83
CA TYR A 348 13.40 0.05 -17.20
C TYR A 348 14.88 0.28 -16.81
N PRO A 349 15.36 -0.11 -15.61
CA PRO A 349 16.77 -0.04 -15.28
C PRO A 349 17.56 -1.11 -16.06
N ARG A 350 18.60 -0.69 -16.77
CA ARG A 350 19.46 -1.57 -17.56
C ARG A 350 20.92 -1.30 -17.27
N GLY A 351 21.73 -2.35 -17.34
CA GLY A 351 23.19 -2.25 -17.19
C GLY A 351 23.63 -1.63 -15.87
N MET A 352 22.89 -1.91 -14.79
CA MET A 352 23.13 -1.29 -13.49
C MET A 352 24.46 -1.75 -12.89
N ALA A 353 25.27 -0.81 -12.43
CA ALA A 353 26.57 -1.07 -11.81
C ALA A 353 26.90 -0.06 -10.71
N LEU A 354 27.68 -0.49 -9.72
CA LEU A 354 28.30 0.40 -8.75
C LEU A 354 29.66 0.83 -9.26
N ARG A 355 29.82 2.12 -9.57
CA ARG A 355 31.11 2.71 -9.92
C ARG A 355 31.91 2.98 -8.66
N VAL A 356 33.10 2.41 -8.55
CA VAL A 356 34.03 2.65 -7.44
C VAL A 356 35.38 3.10 -7.97
N ARG A 357 36.12 3.88 -7.16
CA ARG A 357 37.50 4.25 -7.46
C ARG A 357 38.47 3.20 -6.91
N LYS A 358 39.56 2.99 -7.61
CA LYS A 358 40.73 2.23 -7.14
C LYS A 358 41.74 3.18 -6.50
N ALA A 359 42.60 2.64 -5.64
CA ALA A 359 43.71 3.38 -5.02
C ALA A 359 44.64 4.05 -6.06
N GLY A 360 44.73 3.51 -7.27
CA GLY A 360 45.46 4.11 -8.40
C GLY A 360 44.69 5.20 -9.18
N GLY A 361 43.52 5.63 -8.71
CA GLY A 361 42.70 6.69 -9.32
C GLY A 361 41.77 6.25 -10.47
N ALA A 362 41.97 5.05 -11.02
CA ALA A 362 41.10 4.47 -12.04
C ALA A 362 39.73 4.08 -11.45
N SER A 363 38.65 4.25 -12.22
CA SER A 363 37.31 3.79 -11.84
C SER A 363 37.02 2.40 -12.42
N ILE A 364 36.26 1.60 -11.68
CA ILE A 364 35.71 0.32 -12.16
C ILE A 364 34.21 0.27 -11.88
N ASP A 365 33.48 -0.42 -12.76
CA ASP A 365 32.05 -0.65 -12.62
C ASP A 365 31.82 -2.10 -12.16
N LEU A 366 31.20 -2.25 -11.00
CA LEU A 366 30.87 -3.54 -10.41
C LEU A 366 29.40 -3.87 -10.73
N PRO A 367 29.09 -4.94 -11.48
CA PRO A 367 27.71 -5.27 -11.85
C PRO A 367 26.82 -5.55 -10.63
N VAL A 368 25.61 -5.00 -10.67
CA VAL A 368 24.60 -5.22 -9.63
C VAL A 368 23.27 -5.66 -10.24
N ALA A 369 22.51 -6.45 -9.48
CA ALA A 369 21.17 -6.89 -9.86
C ALA A 369 20.15 -6.41 -8.84
N VAL A 370 18.98 -5.94 -9.30
CA VAL A 370 17.91 -5.53 -8.40
C VAL A 370 17.29 -6.75 -7.69
N ASP A 371 17.04 -6.64 -6.39
CA ASP A 371 16.36 -7.65 -5.57
C ASP A 371 15.39 -6.97 -4.61
N ALA A 372 14.10 -7.01 -4.96
CA ALA A 372 13.02 -6.42 -4.17
C ALA A 372 12.87 -7.07 -2.78
N ALA A 373 13.20 -8.36 -2.64
CA ALA A 373 13.10 -9.06 -1.35
C ALA A 373 14.21 -8.63 -0.38
N LYS A 374 15.32 -8.10 -0.91
CA LYS A 374 16.44 -7.56 -0.12
C LYS A 374 16.42 -6.03 0.01
N GLY A 375 15.52 -5.35 -0.69
CA GLY A 375 15.39 -3.89 -0.59
C GLY A 375 16.46 -3.10 -1.34
N GLY A 376 17.05 -3.66 -2.38
CA GLY A 376 17.97 -2.88 -3.20
C GLY A 376 18.72 -3.66 -4.25
N TYR A 377 19.93 -3.21 -4.56
CA TYR A 377 20.78 -3.81 -5.59
C TYR A 377 21.83 -4.73 -4.96
N VAL A 378 21.89 -5.97 -5.41
CA VAL A 378 22.84 -6.97 -4.93
C VAL A 378 24.07 -6.99 -5.83
N LEU A 379 25.25 -6.86 -5.23
CA LEU A 379 26.51 -7.02 -5.92
C LEU A 379 26.69 -8.46 -6.41
N ALA A 380 26.93 -8.64 -7.71
CA ALA A 380 27.04 -9.98 -8.32
C ALA A 380 28.29 -10.75 -7.85
N GLY A 381 29.31 -10.04 -7.36
CA GLY A 381 30.55 -10.60 -6.84
C GLY A 381 31.07 -9.80 -5.65
N SER A 382 32.38 -9.88 -5.40
CA SER A 382 33.07 -9.00 -4.46
C SER A 382 33.90 -7.95 -5.20
N ALA A 383 34.11 -6.81 -4.56
CA ALA A 383 35.01 -5.79 -5.08
C ALA A 383 36.48 -6.23 -5.04
N PRO A 384 37.31 -5.76 -5.99
CA PRO A 384 38.75 -5.93 -5.95
C PRO A 384 39.39 -5.37 -4.67
N PRO A 385 40.51 -5.95 -4.19
CA PRO A 385 41.17 -5.52 -2.94
C PRO A 385 41.76 -4.10 -2.98
N ASP A 386 41.93 -3.52 -4.17
CA ASP A 386 42.54 -2.20 -4.41
C ASP A 386 41.51 -1.06 -4.51
N VAL A 387 40.27 -1.26 -4.04
CA VAL A 387 39.25 -0.21 -4.01
C VAL A 387 39.60 0.87 -2.98
N ASP A 388 39.54 2.13 -3.41
CA ASP A 388 39.64 3.30 -2.55
C ASP A 388 38.31 3.52 -1.85
N THR A 389 38.28 3.19 -0.56
CA THR A 389 37.11 3.29 0.32
C THR A 389 36.87 4.71 0.84
N ALA A 390 37.84 5.62 0.69
CA ALA A 390 37.67 7.03 1.04
C ALA A 390 36.75 7.76 0.05
N ALA A 391 36.68 7.27 -1.20
CA ALA A 391 35.72 7.75 -2.19
C ALA A 391 34.41 6.93 -2.13
N PRO A 392 33.23 7.57 -2.23
CA PRO A 392 31.97 6.84 -2.26
C PRO A 392 31.82 6.06 -3.58
N GLY A 393 31.10 4.93 -3.52
CA GLY A 393 30.65 4.22 -4.70
C GLY A 393 29.36 4.84 -5.24
N VAL A 394 29.25 5.08 -6.53
CA VAL A 394 28.06 5.69 -7.15
C VAL A 394 27.33 4.65 -7.98
N LEU A 395 26.07 4.38 -7.66
CA LEU A 395 25.22 3.51 -8.47
C LEU A 395 24.87 4.24 -9.78
N HIS A 396 25.02 3.59 -10.92
CA HIS A 396 24.65 4.15 -12.22
C HIS A 396 24.14 3.07 -13.17
N GLY A 397 23.55 3.49 -14.29
CA GLY A 397 23.09 2.61 -15.35
C GLY A 397 22.32 3.37 -16.41
N ILE A 398 21.31 2.73 -17.00
CA ILE A 398 20.48 3.31 -18.06
C ILE A 398 19.00 3.11 -17.69
N TRP A 399 18.22 4.18 -17.69
CA TRP A 399 16.77 4.15 -17.58
C TRP A 399 16.14 4.18 -18.98
N GLY A 400 15.78 3.00 -19.48
CA GLY A 400 15.38 2.78 -20.86
C GLY A 400 16.50 3.15 -21.85
N PHE A 401 16.36 4.33 -22.46
CA PHE A 401 17.36 4.92 -23.36
C PHE A 401 18.27 5.97 -22.70
N THR A 402 17.92 6.43 -21.50
CA THR A 402 18.56 7.60 -20.88
C THR A 402 19.59 7.16 -19.85
N PRO A 403 20.84 7.65 -19.88
CA PRO A 403 21.79 7.42 -18.79
C PRO A 403 21.23 7.90 -17.45
N PHE A 404 21.52 7.17 -16.39
CA PHE A 404 21.01 7.44 -15.06
C PHE A 404 22.14 7.29 -14.02
N ASP A 405 22.39 8.37 -13.27
CA ASP A 405 23.22 8.34 -12.08
C ASP A 405 22.29 8.30 -10.84
N GLY A 406 22.51 7.30 -10.00
CA GLY A 406 21.77 7.05 -8.78
C GLY A 406 22.52 7.50 -7.52
N PRO A 407 22.13 6.98 -6.35
CA PRO A 407 22.70 7.39 -5.08
C PRO A 407 24.16 6.92 -4.91
N ALA A 408 24.87 7.68 -4.07
CA ALA A 408 26.22 7.35 -3.63
C ALA A 408 26.18 6.60 -2.28
N PHE A 409 27.09 5.65 -2.10
CA PHE A 409 27.23 4.83 -0.90
C PHE A 409 28.61 5.02 -0.29
N ALA A 410 28.65 5.23 1.02
CA ALA A 410 29.90 5.18 1.78
C ALA A 410 30.47 3.76 1.74
N LEU A 411 31.78 3.63 1.55
CA LEU A 411 32.46 2.33 1.43
C LEU A 411 33.29 2.07 2.69
N GLY A 412 33.27 0.83 3.17
CA GLY A 412 34.02 0.39 4.34
C GLY A 412 35.29 -0.38 3.98
N ASP A 413 36.34 -0.20 4.76
CA ASP A 413 37.58 -0.98 4.65
C ASP A 413 37.37 -2.46 4.95
N LYS A 414 38.32 -3.30 4.53
CA LYS A 414 38.30 -4.74 4.82
C LYS A 414 38.24 -5.04 6.33
N ALA A 415 38.77 -4.16 7.18
CA ALA A 415 38.65 -4.26 8.64
C ALA A 415 37.24 -3.94 9.15
N ALA A 416 36.46 -3.11 8.44
CA ALA A 416 35.05 -2.87 8.74
C ALA A 416 34.15 -4.07 8.34
N CYS A 417 34.67 -5.02 7.55
CA CYS A 417 33.97 -6.24 7.14
C CYS A 417 33.88 -7.32 8.23
N THR A 418 34.62 -7.19 9.35
CA THR A 418 34.44 -8.05 10.52
C THR A 418 33.21 -7.59 11.29
N GLU A 419 32.06 -8.09 10.89
CA GLU A 419 30.81 -7.86 11.57
C GLU A 419 30.82 -8.63 12.91
N LYS A 420 30.71 -7.92 14.04
CA LYS A 420 30.20 -8.52 15.27
C LYS A 420 28.75 -8.91 14.97
N VAL A 421 28.49 -10.21 14.81
CA VAL A 421 27.13 -10.75 14.84
C VAL A 421 26.45 -10.16 16.07
N ALA A 422 25.42 -9.33 15.86
CA ALA A 422 24.62 -8.84 16.95
C ALA A 422 24.05 -10.08 17.68
N PRO A 423 24.19 -10.17 19.01
CA PRO A 423 23.73 -11.34 19.74
C PRO A 423 22.26 -11.61 19.42
N PRO A 424 21.82 -12.88 19.35
CA PRO A 424 20.45 -13.24 19.05
C PRO A 424 19.47 -12.40 19.86
N ARG A 425 18.47 -11.79 19.21
CA ARG A 425 17.49 -10.94 19.89
C ARG A 425 16.81 -11.76 21.00
N PRO A 426 16.82 -11.28 22.24
CA PRO A 426 16.25 -12.03 23.35
C PRO A 426 14.73 -12.11 23.19
N GLN A 427 14.16 -13.32 23.28
CA GLN A 427 12.72 -13.56 23.18
C GLN A 427 12.14 -14.04 24.51
N ALA A 428 10.97 -13.51 24.88
CA ALA A 428 10.19 -13.99 26.02
C ALA A 428 8.69 -13.75 25.81
N SER A 429 7.85 -14.73 26.13
CA SER A 429 6.38 -14.63 26.01
C SER A 429 5.73 -14.41 27.37
N LEU A 430 4.60 -13.69 27.39
CA LEU A 430 3.78 -13.51 28.60
C LEU A 430 3.15 -14.86 29.01
N VAL A 431 3.30 -15.25 30.27
CA VAL A 431 2.70 -16.47 30.84
C VAL A 431 1.43 -16.12 31.60
N ALA A 432 1.53 -15.19 32.54
CA ALA A 432 0.41 -14.73 33.34
C ALA A 432 0.61 -13.27 33.76
N LYS A 433 -0.49 -12.61 34.11
CA LYS A 433 -0.49 -11.28 34.73
C LYS A 433 -1.53 -11.22 35.83
N SER A 434 -1.23 -10.48 36.88
CA SER A 434 -2.13 -10.10 37.96
C SER A 434 -2.07 -8.59 38.18
N VAL A 435 -3.20 -8.03 38.55
CA VAL A 435 -3.38 -6.59 38.74
C VAL A 435 -3.94 -6.37 40.12
N GLU A 436 -3.18 -5.69 40.97
CA GLU A 436 -3.61 -5.27 42.29
C GLU A 436 -3.83 -3.77 42.25
N ARG A 437 -5.10 -3.35 42.27
CA ARG A 437 -5.43 -1.93 42.36
C ARG A 437 -5.48 -1.52 43.82
N ALA A 438 -4.84 -0.41 44.18
CA ALA A 438 -5.09 0.23 45.46
C ALA A 438 -6.58 0.59 45.59
N ALA A 439 -7.15 0.55 46.80
CA ALA A 439 -8.54 0.94 46.99
C ALA A 439 -8.78 2.32 46.38
N SER A 440 -9.81 2.43 45.52
CA SER A 440 -10.12 3.67 44.80
C SER A 440 -10.29 4.80 45.83
N PRO A 441 -9.48 5.87 45.79
CA PRO A 441 -9.65 6.98 46.72
C PRO A 441 -10.90 7.75 46.32
N GLY A 442 -12.02 7.51 47.00
CA GLY A 442 -13.27 8.23 46.75
C GLY A 442 -14.50 7.48 47.26
N PRO A 443 -15.60 8.21 47.52
CA PRO A 443 -16.85 7.63 48.02
C PRO A 443 -17.55 6.72 47.00
N MET A 444 -17.23 6.86 45.70
CA MET A 444 -17.80 6.02 44.63
C MET A 444 -16.68 5.25 43.91
N PRO A 445 -16.40 4.00 44.32
CA PRO A 445 -15.31 3.22 43.74
C PRO A 445 -15.63 2.81 42.29
N LEU A 446 -14.62 2.95 41.43
CA LEU A 446 -14.70 2.54 40.03
C LEU A 446 -14.22 1.10 39.84
N ARG A 447 -15.00 0.30 39.11
CA ARG A 447 -14.64 -1.03 38.63
C ARG A 447 -14.46 -0.99 37.12
N LEU A 448 -13.28 -1.35 36.62
CA LEU A 448 -13.03 -1.49 35.18
C LEU A 448 -13.76 -2.72 34.63
N GLU A 449 -14.27 -2.59 33.40
CA GLU A 449 -14.94 -3.67 32.68
C GLU A 449 -14.04 -4.15 31.55
N GLY A 450 -13.24 -5.19 31.83
CA GLY A 450 -12.31 -5.79 30.88
C GLY A 450 -11.08 -6.34 31.57
N ALA A 451 -10.73 -7.61 31.30
CA ALA A 451 -9.59 -8.27 31.93
C ALA A 451 -8.22 -7.74 31.45
N ASP A 452 -8.21 -7.02 30.33
CA ASP A 452 -7.01 -6.44 29.72
C ASP A 452 -6.77 -4.98 30.09
N LEU A 453 -7.73 -4.32 30.76
CA LEU A 453 -7.61 -2.93 31.19
C LEU A 453 -6.86 -2.84 32.52
N ILE A 454 -5.87 -1.96 32.59
CA ILE A 454 -5.09 -1.70 33.79
C ILE A 454 -5.18 -0.23 34.13
N ALA A 455 -5.61 0.07 35.35
CA ALA A 455 -5.60 1.42 35.85
C ALA A 455 -4.16 1.90 36.11
N GLN A 456 -3.90 3.18 35.84
CA GLN A 456 -2.57 3.77 36.06
C GLN A 456 -2.08 3.71 37.53
N ASP A 457 -3.01 3.66 38.48
CA ASP A 457 -2.78 3.54 39.93
C ASP A 457 -2.57 2.08 40.40
N ALA A 458 -2.64 1.10 39.50
CA ALA A 458 -2.49 -0.30 39.85
C ALA A 458 -1.03 -0.76 39.96
N ARG A 459 -0.81 -1.80 40.76
CA ARG A 459 0.40 -2.63 40.75
C ARG A 459 0.17 -3.80 39.79
N LEU A 460 0.92 -3.83 38.71
CA LEU A 460 0.91 -4.92 37.72
C LEU A 460 2.07 -5.87 38.01
N THR A 461 1.76 -7.15 38.22
CA THR A 461 2.75 -8.22 38.29
C THR A 461 2.53 -9.18 37.15
N PHE A 462 3.59 -9.58 36.44
CA PHE A 462 3.48 -10.48 35.30
C PHE A 462 4.68 -11.42 35.21
N SER A 463 4.45 -12.61 34.69
CA SER A 463 5.47 -13.62 34.48
C SER A 463 5.76 -13.82 33.00
N LEU A 464 7.04 -13.99 32.68
CA LEU A 464 7.54 -14.19 31.33
C LEU A 464 8.23 -15.55 31.25
N ARG A 465 8.12 -16.20 30.08
CA ARG A 465 8.87 -17.41 29.74
C ARG A 465 9.78 -17.14 28.57
N THR A 466 11.05 -17.56 28.66
CA THR A 466 11.98 -17.56 27.53
C THR A 466 12.25 -18.99 27.04
N ALA A 467 12.55 -19.14 25.75
CA ALA A 467 13.00 -20.42 25.19
C ALA A 467 14.44 -20.77 25.64
N GLY A 468 15.23 -19.76 25.96
CA GLY A 468 16.61 -19.92 26.46
C GLY A 468 16.65 -19.97 27.98
N ARG A 469 17.61 -19.22 28.57
CA ARG A 469 17.69 -19.00 30.01
C ARG A 469 17.73 -17.50 30.31
N PHE A 470 17.08 -17.09 31.40
CA PHE A 470 17.23 -15.75 31.95
C PHE A 470 18.58 -15.62 32.68
N SER A 471 19.17 -14.44 32.59
CA SER A 471 20.36 -14.05 33.35
C SER A 471 20.00 -13.02 34.43
N PRO A 472 20.74 -12.94 35.56
CA PRO A 472 20.45 -11.97 36.62
C PRO A 472 20.45 -10.50 36.21
N GLY A 473 21.09 -10.15 35.09
CA GLY A 473 21.10 -8.79 34.52
C GLY A 473 20.04 -8.54 33.43
N ASP A 474 19.21 -9.53 33.11
CA ASP A 474 18.12 -9.35 32.15
C ASP A 474 17.04 -8.45 32.77
N THR A 475 16.51 -7.53 31.96
CA THR A 475 15.46 -6.58 32.36
C THR A 475 14.33 -6.60 31.36
N VAL A 476 13.18 -6.05 31.74
CA VAL A 476 12.06 -5.87 30.81
C VAL A 476 11.87 -4.38 30.59
N GLU A 477 11.89 -3.98 29.34
CA GLU A 477 11.46 -2.65 28.96
C GLU A 477 9.95 -2.67 28.73
N ILE A 478 9.26 -1.66 29.23
CA ILE A 478 7.81 -1.49 29.13
C ILE A 478 7.56 -0.13 28.50
N ALA A 479 6.64 -0.07 27.53
CA ALA A 479 6.31 1.14 26.82
C ALA A 479 4.80 1.40 26.75
N ALA A 480 4.42 2.67 26.74
CA ALA A 480 3.06 3.18 26.57
C ALA A 480 3.06 4.43 25.67
N ALA A 481 1.86 4.91 25.31
CA ALA A 481 1.67 6.10 24.48
C ALA A 481 2.45 6.04 23.15
N ASP A 482 2.24 4.98 22.38
CA ASP A 482 2.91 4.70 21.11
C ASP A 482 4.44 4.71 21.22
N ASP A 483 4.94 3.99 22.22
CA ASP A 483 6.35 3.78 22.53
C ASP A 483 7.13 5.05 22.92
N ARG A 484 6.44 6.18 23.18
CA ARG A 484 7.07 7.45 23.59
C ARG A 484 7.48 7.47 25.06
N LEU A 485 6.76 6.75 25.91
CA LEU A 485 7.05 6.65 27.34
C LEU A 485 7.54 5.24 27.61
N THR A 486 8.80 5.12 28.05
CA THR A 486 9.44 3.84 28.31
C THR A 486 10.00 3.78 29.72
N THR A 487 9.92 2.62 30.34
CA THR A 487 10.57 2.33 31.62
C THR A 487 11.23 0.95 31.59
N THR A 488 12.27 0.75 32.39
CA THR A 488 12.95 -0.54 32.51
C THR A 488 12.74 -1.11 33.90
N VAL A 489 12.30 -2.37 33.97
CA VAL A 489 11.92 -3.05 35.20
C VAL A 489 12.81 -4.28 35.39
N PRO A 490 13.35 -4.51 36.60
CA PRO A 490 14.15 -5.70 36.88
C PRO A 490 13.30 -6.97 36.90
N LEU A 491 13.93 -8.10 36.57
CA LEU A 491 13.32 -9.43 36.64
C LEU A 491 13.70 -10.15 37.94
N ARG A 492 12.74 -10.84 38.54
CA ARG A 492 12.95 -11.82 39.61
C ARG A 492 12.80 -13.23 39.04
N LEU A 493 13.87 -14.00 39.02
CA LEU A 493 13.85 -15.34 38.44
C LEU A 493 13.11 -16.31 39.36
N GLN A 494 12.10 -17.00 38.83
CA GLN A 494 11.49 -18.15 39.49
C GLN A 494 12.37 -19.39 39.26
N ASP A 495 12.81 -19.55 38.02
CA ASP A 495 13.73 -20.59 37.58
C ASP A 495 14.52 -20.08 36.37
N ALA A 496 15.27 -20.96 35.69
CA ALA A 496 16.09 -20.56 34.56
C ALA A 496 15.29 -20.05 33.35
N GLN A 497 14.02 -20.42 33.20
CA GLN A 497 13.19 -20.12 32.02
C GLN A 497 11.99 -19.23 32.33
N VAL A 498 11.65 -19.04 33.60
CA VAL A 498 10.52 -18.22 34.06
C VAL A 498 11.00 -17.11 35.00
N ALA A 499 10.58 -15.88 34.71
CA ALA A 499 10.86 -14.71 35.52
C ALA A 499 9.61 -13.88 35.76
N VAL A 500 9.58 -13.13 36.85
CA VAL A 500 8.48 -12.28 37.28
C VAL A 500 8.94 -10.82 37.33
N ALA A 501 8.14 -9.93 36.76
CA ALA A 501 8.30 -8.48 36.83
C ALA A 501 7.13 -7.86 37.57
N THR A 502 7.39 -6.79 38.33
CA THR A 502 6.37 -5.99 38.98
C THR A 502 6.60 -4.52 38.68
N VAL A 503 5.56 -3.82 38.25
CA VAL A 503 5.61 -2.39 37.89
C VAL A 503 4.35 -1.68 38.39
N SER A 504 4.51 -0.42 38.78
CA SER A 504 3.40 0.52 38.98
C SER A 504 3.42 1.50 37.81
N PRO A 505 2.56 1.32 36.79
CA PRO A 505 2.68 2.07 35.53
C PRO A 505 2.66 3.60 35.71
N GLY A 506 1.80 4.12 36.60
CA GLY A 506 1.71 5.57 36.84
C GLY A 506 2.98 6.21 37.36
N THR A 507 3.70 5.54 38.26
CA THR A 507 4.97 6.04 38.80
C THR A 507 6.14 5.80 37.83
N ALA A 508 6.10 4.70 37.08
CA ALA A 508 7.20 4.29 36.21
C ALA A 508 7.19 4.97 34.83
N LEU A 509 6.01 5.27 34.28
CA LEU A 509 5.82 5.88 32.95
C LEU A 509 5.33 7.33 33.03
N GLY A 510 4.91 7.79 34.21
CA GLY A 510 4.42 9.15 34.46
C GLY A 510 2.90 9.31 34.26
N PRO A 511 2.35 10.48 34.67
CA PRO A 511 0.91 10.73 34.75
C PRO A 511 0.21 10.80 33.38
N SER A 512 0.97 11.05 32.31
CA SER A 512 0.43 11.13 30.94
C SER A 512 0.43 9.79 30.20
N ALA A 513 0.80 8.69 30.85
CA ALA A 513 0.82 7.36 30.21
C ALA A 513 -0.59 6.78 30.10
N TYR A 514 -1.00 6.43 28.88
CA TYR A 514 -2.25 5.73 28.56
C TYR A 514 -2.11 4.94 27.25
N GLY A 515 -3.11 4.13 26.92
CA GLY A 515 -3.19 3.36 25.67
C GLY A 515 -2.49 2.00 25.74
N PRO A 516 -2.12 1.40 24.59
CA PRO A 516 -1.51 0.08 24.55
C PRO A 516 -0.22 0.01 25.36
N LEU A 517 -0.16 -0.94 26.30
CA LEU A 517 1.02 -1.23 27.10
C LEU A 517 1.74 -2.41 26.46
N ARG A 518 3.02 -2.24 26.13
CA ARG A 518 3.87 -3.26 25.51
C ARG A 518 5.09 -3.56 26.35
N PHE A 519 5.66 -4.74 26.19
CA PHE A 519 6.90 -5.14 26.85
C PHE A 519 7.88 -5.79 25.86
N ARG A 520 9.18 -5.72 26.15
CA ARG A 520 10.22 -6.50 25.48
C ARG A 520 11.33 -6.89 26.46
N LEU A 521 11.94 -8.05 26.23
CA LEU A 521 13.11 -8.48 27.00
C LEU A 521 14.34 -7.67 26.57
N LYS A 522 15.14 -7.21 27.53
CA LYS A 522 16.40 -6.49 27.30
C LYS A 522 17.55 -7.21 28.01
N ARG A 523 18.59 -7.53 27.25
CA ARG A 523 19.81 -8.23 27.71
C ARG A 523 21.02 -7.37 27.36
N GLY A 524 21.51 -6.60 28.33
CA GLY A 524 22.50 -5.55 28.06
C GLY A 524 21.93 -4.54 27.05
N ASP A 525 22.64 -4.35 25.93
CA ASP A 525 22.20 -3.49 24.83
C ASP A 525 21.28 -4.20 23.82
N ALA A 526 21.12 -5.52 23.90
CA ALA A 526 20.27 -6.28 23.00
C ALA A 526 18.79 -6.23 23.45
N THR A 527 17.90 -5.82 22.56
CA THR A 527 16.46 -5.75 22.80
C THR A 527 15.69 -6.77 21.98
N GLY A 528 14.68 -7.38 22.59
CA GLY A 528 13.71 -8.24 21.93
C GLY A 528 12.63 -7.48 21.17
N GLU A 529 11.68 -8.22 20.61
CA GLU A 529 10.49 -7.65 19.97
C GLU A 529 9.46 -7.18 21.00
N TRP A 530 8.73 -6.11 20.66
CA TRP A 530 7.62 -5.61 21.45
C TRP A 530 6.43 -6.56 21.41
N GLN A 531 5.88 -6.86 22.58
CA GLN A 531 4.70 -7.71 22.75
C GLN A 531 3.63 -7.00 23.57
N LYS A 532 2.36 -7.30 23.29
CA LYS A 532 1.22 -6.74 24.05
C LYS A 532 1.28 -7.22 25.50
N LEU A 533 1.14 -6.28 26.44
CA LEU A 533 0.99 -6.57 27.86
C LEU A 533 -0.47 -6.36 28.32
N ALA A 534 -1.03 -5.18 28.03
CA ALA A 534 -2.36 -4.75 28.46
C ALA A 534 -2.76 -3.43 27.77
N THR A 535 -3.88 -2.83 28.17
CA THR A 535 -4.23 -1.44 27.86
C THR A 535 -4.24 -0.63 29.15
N LEU A 536 -3.42 0.43 29.19
CA LEU A 536 -3.31 1.33 30.32
C LEU A 536 -4.37 2.43 30.22
N VAL A 537 -5.17 2.63 31.27
CA VAL A 537 -6.20 3.67 31.32
C VAL A 537 -6.04 4.51 32.58
N ARG A 538 -6.29 5.81 32.44
CA ARG A 538 -6.37 6.74 33.55
C ARG A 538 -7.80 6.80 34.03
N LEU A 539 -7.96 6.86 35.35
CA LEU A 539 -9.27 6.87 35.98
C LEU A 539 -9.55 8.22 36.63
N PRO A 540 -10.78 8.74 36.51
CA PRO A 540 -11.21 9.88 37.30
C PRO A 540 -11.43 9.45 38.76
N THR A 541 -11.49 10.44 39.66
CA THR A 541 -11.99 10.23 41.01
C THR A 541 -13.39 10.79 41.09
N LEU A 542 -14.37 9.94 41.41
CA LEU A 542 -15.74 10.40 41.60
C LEU A 542 -16.00 10.73 43.07
N GLY A 543 -16.49 11.95 43.31
CA GLY A 543 -16.76 12.52 44.63
C GLY A 543 -18.22 12.40 45.08
N GLY A 544 -19.18 12.28 44.16
CA GLY A 544 -20.58 12.05 44.53
C GLY A 544 -21.53 12.09 43.35
N PHE A 545 -22.74 11.57 43.57
CA PHE A 545 -23.86 11.65 42.65
C PHE A 545 -25.05 12.24 43.40
N ALA A 546 -25.68 13.28 42.84
CA ALA A 546 -26.88 13.89 43.40
C ALA A 546 -27.90 14.06 42.30
N CYS A 547 -29.15 13.67 42.54
CA CYS A 547 -30.22 13.86 41.57
C CYS A 547 -31.47 14.49 42.20
N ASP A 548 -32.03 15.46 41.49
CA ASP A 548 -33.33 16.06 41.75
C ASP A 548 -34.27 15.77 40.55
N PRO A 549 -35.58 16.09 40.62
CA PRO A 549 -36.53 15.79 39.54
C PRO A 549 -36.22 16.46 38.19
N VAL A 550 -35.30 17.43 38.14
CA VAL A 550 -35.01 18.26 36.96
C VAL A 550 -33.58 18.01 36.44
N ARG A 551 -32.63 17.65 37.30
CA ARG A 551 -31.23 17.38 36.92
C ARG A 551 -30.57 16.37 37.84
N CYS A 552 -29.67 15.55 37.27
CA CYS A 552 -28.69 14.81 38.05
C CYS A 552 -27.29 15.40 37.85
N THR A 553 -26.40 15.23 38.83
CA THR A 553 -25.02 15.72 38.77
C THR A 553 -24.05 14.67 39.28
N VAL A 554 -22.89 14.55 38.61
CA VAL A 554 -21.74 13.76 39.07
C VAL A 554 -20.61 14.72 39.38
N SER A 555 -20.13 14.73 40.62
CA SER A 555 -18.98 15.54 41.04
C SER A 555 -17.72 14.69 41.16
N GLY A 556 -16.54 15.29 40.99
CA GLY A 556 -15.26 14.61 41.10
C GLY A 556 -14.08 15.41 40.59
N SER A 557 -12.95 14.71 40.40
CA SER A 557 -11.72 15.25 39.82
C SER A 557 -11.28 14.42 38.62
N ASN A 558 -10.51 15.05 37.74
CA ASN A 558 -10.05 14.46 36.47
C ASN A 558 -11.19 13.93 35.58
N LEU A 559 -12.38 14.56 35.66
CA LEU A 559 -13.57 14.15 34.92
C LEU A 559 -13.39 14.23 33.39
N PHE A 560 -12.39 14.96 32.90
CA PHE A 560 -12.00 15.00 31.49
C PHE A 560 -11.52 13.65 30.94
N LEU A 561 -11.17 12.70 31.82
CA LEU A 561 -10.83 11.33 31.44
C LEU A 561 -12.06 10.50 31.02
N ILE A 562 -13.26 11.03 31.25
CA ILE A 562 -14.52 10.45 30.83
C ILE A 562 -14.84 10.99 29.43
N ARG A 563 -15.27 10.10 28.54
CA ARG A 563 -15.83 10.46 27.23
C ARG A 563 -17.33 10.65 27.33
N ASP A 564 -18.00 9.73 28.00
CA ASP A 564 -19.45 9.76 28.17
C ASP A 564 -19.90 9.00 29.43
N VAL A 565 -21.04 9.42 30.00
CA VAL A 565 -21.66 8.87 31.22
C VAL A 565 -23.06 8.34 30.88
N GLY A 566 -23.39 7.14 31.35
CA GLY A 566 -24.73 6.56 31.23
C GLY A 566 -25.28 6.10 32.58
N THR A 567 -26.58 6.29 32.80
CA THR A 567 -27.31 6.03 34.05
C THR A 567 -28.16 4.75 34.01
N GLY A 568 -27.78 3.75 33.20
CA GLY A 568 -28.44 2.44 33.10
C GLY A 568 -29.33 2.23 31.86
N GLY A 569 -29.56 3.27 31.06
CA GLY A 569 -30.23 3.21 29.75
C GLY A 569 -29.27 3.35 28.55
N PRO A 570 -29.79 3.35 27.30
CA PRO A 570 -28.98 3.54 26.09
C PRO A 570 -28.50 4.99 25.90
N GLU A 571 -29.15 5.95 26.57
CA GLU A 571 -28.78 7.36 26.52
C GLU A 571 -27.48 7.62 27.27
N ARG A 572 -26.61 8.44 26.67
CA ARG A 572 -25.28 8.77 27.22
C ARG A 572 -25.02 10.25 27.11
N THR A 573 -24.56 10.86 28.18
CA THR A 573 -24.16 12.26 28.23
C THR A 573 -22.68 12.37 27.90
N ALA A 574 -22.35 13.03 26.79
CA ALA A 574 -20.97 13.26 26.37
C ALA A 574 -20.28 14.31 27.24
N VAL A 575 -19.04 14.06 27.61
CA VAL A 575 -18.16 15.02 28.28
C VAL A 575 -17.32 15.72 27.21
N PRO A 576 -17.41 17.05 27.05
CA PRO A 576 -16.69 17.77 26.00
C PRO A 576 -15.16 17.63 26.08
N ASP A 577 -14.50 17.81 24.94
CA ASP A 577 -13.05 17.87 24.87
C ASP A 577 -12.54 19.12 25.62
N GLY A 578 -11.43 18.97 26.34
CA GLY A 578 -10.86 20.06 27.14
C GLY A 578 -11.67 20.41 28.39
N PHE A 579 -12.58 19.55 28.83
CA PHE A 579 -13.36 19.76 30.05
C PHE A 579 -12.45 19.99 31.27
N THR A 580 -12.63 21.11 31.98
CA THR A 580 -11.86 21.43 33.21
C THR A 580 -12.72 21.49 34.46
N GLY A 581 -14.01 21.18 34.33
CA GLY A 581 -14.96 21.24 35.43
C GLY A 581 -14.79 20.09 36.43
N THR A 582 -15.38 20.27 37.61
CA THR A 582 -15.43 19.26 38.67
C THR A 582 -16.83 18.62 38.80
N THR A 583 -17.77 19.00 37.93
CA THR A 583 -19.16 18.54 37.96
C THR A 583 -19.69 18.35 36.54
N ILE A 584 -20.26 17.18 36.25
CA ILE A 584 -20.97 16.88 35.00
C ILE A 584 -22.47 16.88 35.28
N ASP A 585 -23.21 17.66 34.51
CA ASP A 585 -24.68 17.64 34.52
C ASP A 585 -25.20 16.50 33.65
N LEU A 586 -26.18 15.76 34.16
CA LEU A 586 -26.81 14.62 33.52
C LEU A 586 -28.33 14.85 33.44
N PRO A 587 -29.01 14.28 32.43
CA PRO A 587 -30.46 14.34 32.35
C PRO A 587 -31.10 13.67 33.58
N PRO A 588 -32.31 14.11 33.99
CA PRO A 588 -33.02 13.51 35.09
C PRO A 588 -33.34 12.04 34.80
N ALA A 589 -33.15 11.18 35.79
CA ALA A 589 -33.47 9.77 35.69
C ALA A 589 -34.85 9.50 36.32
N ALA A 590 -35.72 8.76 35.61
CA ALA A 590 -37.05 8.41 36.11
C ALA A 590 -37.02 7.56 37.39
N THR A 591 -35.94 6.80 37.58
CA THR A 591 -35.61 6.06 38.80
C THR A 591 -34.15 6.33 39.18
N PRO A 592 -33.81 6.41 40.48
CA PRO A 592 -32.44 6.61 40.91
C PRO A 592 -31.58 5.42 40.44
N PRO A 593 -30.50 5.65 39.67
CA PRO A 593 -29.65 4.57 39.20
C PRO A 593 -28.90 3.92 40.37
N THR A 594 -28.63 2.62 40.27
CA THR A 594 -27.78 1.89 41.24
C THR A 594 -26.31 1.90 40.84
N SER A 595 -26.01 2.29 39.60
CA SER A 595 -24.65 2.41 39.08
C SER A 595 -24.58 3.39 37.92
N LEU A 596 -23.38 3.92 37.69
CA LEU A 596 -23.05 4.76 36.52
C LEU A 596 -22.08 4.00 35.62
N SER A 597 -22.38 3.94 34.32
CA SER A 597 -21.48 3.39 33.31
C SER A 597 -20.69 4.52 32.64
N LEU A 598 -19.38 4.42 32.64
CA LEU A 598 -18.48 5.42 32.07
C LEU A 598 -17.76 4.83 30.87
N ALA A 599 -17.70 5.56 29.76
CA ALA A 599 -16.69 5.30 28.75
C ALA A 599 -15.48 6.19 29.01
N LEU A 600 -14.29 5.59 29.02
CA LEU A 600 -13.05 6.31 29.25
C LEU A 600 -12.53 6.88 27.92
N ARG A 601 -11.81 7.99 28.01
CA ARG A 601 -11.27 8.71 26.85
C ARG A 601 -9.98 8.09 26.31
N ASP A 602 -9.26 7.35 27.15
CA ASP A 602 -7.95 6.78 26.85
C ASP A 602 -7.99 5.57 25.90
N ASP A 603 -9.13 4.92 25.76
CA ASP A 603 -9.35 3.82 24.83
C ASP A 603 -10.85 3.74 24.46
N PRO A 604 -11.20 3.59 23.17
CA PRO A 604 -12.58 3.67 22.72
C PRO A 604 -13.49 2.57 23.29
N ASP A 605 -12.92 1.44 23.70
CA ASP A 605 -13.59 0.26 24.24
C ASP A 605 -13.47 0.17 25.77
N ALA A 606 -12.65 1.01 26.40
CA ALA A 606 -12.53 1.05 27.85
C ALA A 606 -13.83 1.53 28.52
N ARG A 607 -14.37 0.70 29.40
CA ARG A 607 -15.55 0.98 30.21
C ARG A 607 -15.24 0.83 31.70
N ALA A 608 -15.87 1.64 32.52
CA ALA A 608 -15.82 1.55 33.97
C ALA A 608 -17.22 1.71 34.56
N VAL A 609 -17.48 1.07 35.69
CA VAL A 609 -18.74 1.18 36.42
C VAL A 609 -18.47 1.74 37.81
N ALA A 610 -19.18 2.79 38.17
CA ALA A 610 -19.26 3.30 39.53
C ALA A 610 -20.50 2.72 40.21
N THR A 611 -20.33 2.05 41.34
CA THR A 611 -21.47 1.67 42.17
C THR A 611 -21.88 2.85 43.03
N LEU A 612 -23.17 3.19 42.99
CA LEU A 612 -23.73 4.24 43.84
C LEU A 612 -24.07 3.61 45.21
N SER A 613 -23.61 4.23 46.29
CA SER A 613 -24.09 3.84 47.62
C SER A 613 -25.58 4.14 47.73
N PRO A 614 -26.37 3.24 48.35
CA PRO A 614 -27.82 3.39 48.46
C PRO A 614 -28.27 4.61 49.25
#